data_AF-E3ZNR0-F1
#
_entry.id   AF-E3ZNR0-F1
#
_cell.length_a   1.000
_cell.length_b   1.000
_cell.length_c   1.000
_cell.angle_alpha   90.00
_cell.angle_beta   90.00
_cell.angle_gamma   90.00
#
_symmetry.space_group_name_H-M   'P 1'
#
loop_
_entity.id
_entity.type
_entity.pdbx_description
1 polymer ?
#
loop_
_entity_poly.entity_id
_entity_poly.type
_entity_poly.pdbx_seq_one_letter_code
_entity_poly.pdbx_strand_id
1 'polypeptide(L)'
;SIDGITSFSYRPLKLASYLGVITAFIGFVYLIIVLFQRFFTDTTLTGWTSIIILQLVFGGTILFILGLIGEYIGRIYDEVKDRPLYIIEEENGFSK
;
A
#
# COMPACT_ATOMS: atom_id res chain seq x y z
N SER A 1 -23.37 -0.67 -5.07
CA SER A 1 -22.54 -1.78 -5.58
C SER A 1 -21.06 -1.64 -5.21
N ILE A 2 -20.48 -0.44 -5.33
CA ILE A 2 -19.12 -0.13 -4.82
C ILE A 2 -19.06 -0.18 -3.28
N ASP A 3 -20.09 0.33 -2.60
CA ASP A 3 -20.14 0.34 -1.13
C ASP A 3 -20.09 -1.05 -0.52
N GLY A 4 -20.62 -2.09 -1.17
CA GLY A 4 -20.55 -3.46 -0.66
C GLY A 4 -19.16 -4.09 -0.78
N ILE A 5 -18.35 -3.67 -1.76
CA ILE A 5 -16.98 -4.18 -1.95
C ILE A 5 -16.04 -3.51 -0.95
N THR A 6 -16.22 -2.22 -0.69
CA THR A 6 -15.44 -1.46 0.29
C THR A 6 -15.91 -1.70 1.73
N SER A 7 -17.21 -1.95 1.97
CA SER A 7 -17.76 -2.14 3.32
C SER A 7 -17.77 -3.58 3.81
N PHE A 8 -17.36 -4.58 3.02
CA PHE A 8 -17.29 -5.98 3.46
C PHE A 8 -15.95 -6.68 3.17
N SER A 9 -14.98 -6.00 2.55
CA SER A 9 -13.76 -6.65 2.09
C SER A 9 -12.51 -5.78 2.24
N TYR A 10 -11.44 -6.37 2.76
CA TYR A 10 -10.07 -5.82 2.79
C TYR A 10 -9.37 -5.86 1.42
N ARG A 11 -10.07 -6.28 0.36
CA ARG A 11 -9.51 -6.41 -1.00
C ARG A 11 -9.03 -5.10 -1.62
N PRO A 12 -9.76 -3.97 -1.53
CA PRO A 12 -9.29 -2.68 -2.06
C PRO A 12 -7.99 -2.23 -1.38
N LEU A 13 -7.88 -2.53 -0.09
CA LEU A 13 -6.74 -2.22 0.76
C LEU A 13 -5.46 -2.95 0.32
N LYS A 14 -5.55 -4.27 0.16
CA LYS A 14 -4.43 -5.09 -0.34
C LYS A 14 -4.00 -4.65 -1.74
N LEU A 15 -4.94 -4.24 -2.59
CA LEU A 15 -4.65 -3.71 -3.92
C LEU A 15 -3.80 -2.44 -3.86
N ALA A 16 -4.14 -1.49 -2.98
CA ALA A 16 -3.36 -0.28 -2.78
C ALA A 16 -1.93 -0.58 -2.30
N SER A 17 -1.77 -1.51 -1.36
CA SER A 17 -0.44 -1.95 -0.89
C SER A 17 0.39 -2.58 -2.01
N TYR A 18 -0.19 -3.44 -2.85
CA TYR A 18 0.52 -4.03 -4.00
C TYR A 18 0.91 -2.96 -5.04
N LEU A 19 0.03 -2.00 -5.32
CA LEU A 19 0.34 -0.89 -6.21
C LEU A 19 1.49 -0.04 -5.67
N GLY A 20 1.55 0.18 -4.34
CA GLY A 20 2.67 0.85 -3.69
C GLY A 20 4.00 0.14 -3.92
N VAL A 21 4.04 -1.18 -3.74
CA VAL A 21 5.24 -2.00 -3.95
C VAL A 21 5.67 -1.99 -5.42
N ILE A 22 4.73 -2.16 -6.35
CA ILE A 22 5.02 -2.14 -7.80
C ILE A 22 5.57 -0.76 -8.21
N THR A 23 4.96 0.32 -7.72
CA THR A 23 5.41 1.68 -8.05
C THR A 23 6.79 1.98 -7.46
N ALA A 24 7.07 1.50 -6.24
CA ALA A 24 8.40 1.62 -5.63
C ALA A 24 9.47 0.87 -6.45
N PHE A 25 9.16 -0.34 -6.95
CA PHE A 25 10.05 -1.09 -7.81
C PHE A 25 10.33 -0.36 -9.13
N ILE A 26 9.29 0.13 -9.80
CA ILE A 26 9.43 0.94 -11.04
C ILE A 26 10.27 2.19 -10.77
N GLY A 27 10.02 2.88 -9.66
CA GLY A 27 10.78 4.08 -9.27
C GLY A 27 12.26 3.77 -9.03
N PHE A 28 12.58 2.64 -8.40
CA PHE A 28 13.96 2.19 -8.21
C PHE A 28 14.67 1.91 -9.53
N VAL A 29 14.01 1.19 -10.45
CA VAL A 29 14.54 0.94 -11.80
C VAL A 29 14.78 2.26 -12.54
N TYR A 30 13.83 3.18 -12.49
CA TYR A 30 13.95 4.48 -13.15
C TYR A 30 15.05 5.36 -12.54
N LEU A 31 15.26 5.29 -11.22
CA LEU A 31 16.38 5.95 -10.56
C LEU A 31 17.73 5.46 -11.10
N ILE A 32 17.91 4.15 -11.30
CA ILE A 32 19.12 3.58 -11.91
C ILE A 32 19.32 4.13 -13.32
N ILE A 33 18.25 4.18 -14.13
CA ILE A 33 18.30 4.70 -15.51
C ILE A 33 18.72 6.17 -15.52
N VAL A 34 18.15 6.99 -14.64
CA VAL A 34 18.47 8.44 -14.58
C VAL A 34 19.89 8.67 -14.09
N LEU A 35 20.39 7.89 -13.13
CA LEU A 35 21.78 7.95 -12.70
C LEU A 35 22.71 7.54 -13.84
N PHE A 36 22.39 6.48 -14.57
CA PHE A 36 23.16 6.06 -15.74
C PHE A 36 23.20 7.18 -16.80
N GLN A 37 22.06 7.75 -17.17
CA GLN A 37 22.03 8.86 -18.12
C GLN A 37 22.82 10.08 -17.63
N ARG A 38 22.84 10.36 -16.32
CA ARG A 38 23.59 11.48 -15.77
C ARG A 38 25.11 11.29 -15.83
N PHE A 39 25.60 10.06 -15.67
CA PHE A 39 27.04 9.79 -15.65
C PHE A 39 27.63 9.42 -17.02
N PHE A 40 26.82 8.85 -17.91
CA PHE A 40 27.29 8.34 -19.20
C PHE A 40 26.79 9.14 -20.41
N THR A 41 25.93 10.14 -20.19
CA THR A 41 25.35 10.93 -21.29
C THR A 41 25.28 12.42 -20.95
N ASP A 42 25.55 13.28 -21.93
CA ASP A 42 25.39 14.75 -21.82
C ASP A 42 23.97 15.24 -22.15
N THR A 43 23.01 14.33 -22.32
CA THR A 43 21.63 14.65 -22.71
C THR A 43 20.77 15.19 -21.57
N THR A 44 21.26 15.12 -20.32
CA THR A 44 20.46 15.51 -19.15
C THR A 44 20.55 17.01 -18.89
N LEU A 45 19.41 17.71 -18.99
CA LEU A 45 19.31 19.11 -18.61
C LEU A 45 19.67 19.30 -17.14
N THR A 46 20.43 20.35 -16.85
CA THR A 46 20.83 20.70 -15.47
C THR A 46 19.61 20.80 -14.57
N GLY A 47 19.66 20.11 -13.42
CA GLY A 47 18.57 20.08 -12.44
C GLY A 47 17.47 19.05 -12.68
N TRP A 48 17.35 18.50 -13.89
CA TRP A 48 16.31 17.50 -14.22
C TRP A 48 16.49 16.20 -13.43
N THR A 49 17.72 15.69 -13.36
CA THR A 49 18.04 14.49 -12.57
C THR A 49 17.64 14.64 -11.10
N SER A 50 17.97 15.78 -10.47
CA SER A 50 17.61 16.05 -9.07
C SER A 50 16.11 16.14 -8.85
N ILE A 51 15.37 16.79 -9.75
CA ILE A 51 13.91 16.92 -9.64
C ILE A 51 13.25 15.54 -9.72
N ILE A 52 13.67 14.71 -10.68
CA ILE A 52 13.12 13.35 -10.82
C ILE A 52 13.44 12.50 -9.60
N ILE A 53 14.68 12.53 -9.11
CA ILE A 53 15.06 11.77 -7.90
C ILE A 53 14.19 12.18 -6.71
N LEU A 54 14.03 13.49 -6.46
CA LEU A 54 13.18 13.98 -5.38
C LEU A 54 11.73 13.51 -5.57
N GLN A 55 11.17 13.67 -6.78
CA GLN A 55 9.80 13.23 -7.09
C GLN A 55 9.59 11.74 -6.80
N LEU A 56 10.54 10.88 -7.18
CA LEU A 56 10.47 9.44 -6.94
C LEU A 56 10.55 9.10 -5.45
N VAL A 57 11.46 9.75 -4.72
CA VAL A 57 11.64 9.52 -3.27
C VAL A 57 10.40 9.94 -2.50
N PHE A 58 9.89 11.16 -2.74
CA PHE A 58 8.68 11.66 -2.09
C PHE A 58 7.45 10.86 -2.51
N GLY A 59 7.27 10.57 -3.80
CA GLY A 59 6.15 9.77 -4.30
C GLY A 59 6.14 8.35 -3.73
N GLY A 60 7.29 7.69 -3.70
CA GLY A 60 7.44 6.37 -3.08
C GLY A 60 7.11 6.37 -1.59
N THR A 61 7.59 7.39 -0.86
CA THR A 61 7.30 7.55 0.58
C THR A 61 5.81 7.76 0.84
N ILE A 62 5.12 8.57 0.03
CA ILE A 62 3.67 8.81 0.16
C ILE A 62 2.89 7.50 -0.05
N LEU A 63 3.21 6.73 -1.10
CA LEU A 63 2.55 5.46 -1.38
C LEU A 63 2.81 4.42 -0.30
N PHE A 64 4.04 4.39 0.25
CA PHE A 64 4.37 3.52 1.37
C PHE A 64 3.54 3.85 2.62
N ILE A 65 3.47 5.12 3.00
CA ILE A 65 2.65 5.57 4.13
C ILE A 65 1.17 5.26 3.89
N LEU A 66 0.68 5.45 2.67
CA LEU A 66 -0.71 5.15 2.31
C LEU A 66 -1.02 3.65 2.45
N GLY A 67 -0.10 2.78 2.07
CA GLY A 67 -0.21 1.33 2.29
C GLY A 67 -0.25 0.96 3.77
N LEU A 68 0.59 1.60 4.60
CA LEU A 68 0.57 1.46 6.06
C LEU A 68 -0.76 1.89 6.65
N ILE A 69 -1.22 3.11 6.35
CA ILE A 69 -2.53 3.63 6.79
C ILE A 69 -3.64 2.67 6.38
N GLY A 70 -3.56 2.15 5.16
CA GLY A 70 -4.48 1.15 4.67
C GLY A 70 -4.56 -0.05 5.61
N GLU A 71 -3.45 -0.75 5.82
CA GLU A 71 -3.35 -1.90 6.72
C GLU A 71 -3.90 -1.62 8.13
N TYR A 72 -3.67 -0.42 8.68
CA TYR A 72 -4.25 0.02 9.95
C TYR A 72 -5.77 0.15 9.89
N ILE A 73 -6.31 0.79 8.85
CA ILE A 73 -7.77 0.90 8.65
C ILE A 73 -8.41 -0.48 8.50
N GLY A 74 -7.72 -1.42 7.84
CA GLY A 74 -8.17 -2.81 7.71
C GLY A 74 -8.37 -3.48 9.08
N ARG A 75 -7.39 -3.33 9.99
CA ARG A 75 -7.51 -3.86 11.36
C ARG A 75 -8.63 -3.18 12.14
N ILE A 76 -8.76 -1.85 12.05
CA ILE A 76 -9.85 -1.12 12.71
C ILE A 76 -11.20 -1.64 12.22
N TYR A 77 -11.33 -1.86 10.91
CA TYR A 77 -12.55 -2.39 10.33
C TYR A 77 -12.88 -3.80 10.85
N ASP A 78 -11.88 -4.67 11.01
CA ASP A 78 -12.07 -6.02 11.58
C ASP A 78 -12.47 -5.95 13.07
N GLU A 79 -11.87 -5.05 13.84
CA GLU A 79 -12.17 -4.83 15.27
C GLU A 79 -13.61 -4.31 15.48
N VAL A 80 -14.04 -3.33 14.68
CA VAL A 80 -15.38 -2.72 14.78
C VAL A 80 -16.47 -3.71 14.37
N LYS A 81 -16.15 -4.73 13.58
CA LYS A 81 -17.12 -5.72 13.09
C LYS A 81 -17.60 -6.69 14.16
N ASP A 82 -16.92 -6.74 15.31
CA ASP A 82 -17.25 -7.52 16.51
C ASP A 82 -17.81 -8.91 16.19
N ARG A 83 -17.14 -9.62 15.26
CA ARG A 83 -17.59 -10.96 14.86
C ARG A 83 -17.20 -11.95 15.96
N PRO A 84 -18.16 -12.63 16.60
CA PRO A 84 -17.84 -13.64 17.60
C PRO A 84 -16.98 -14.73 16.95
N LEU A 85 -15.92 -15.14 17.66
CA LEU A 85 -14.95 -16.15 17.20
C LEU A 85 -15.63 -17.48 16.82
N TYR A 86 -16.75 -17.78 17.46
CA TYR A 86 -17.57 -18.95 17.19
C TYR A 86 -19.01 -18.68 17.63
N ILE A 87 -19.95 -19.42 17.05
CA ILE A 87 -21.35 -19.46 17.50
C ILE A 87 -21.53 -20.84 18.13
N ILE A 88 -21.98 -20.89 19.39
CA ILE A 88 -22.33 -22.15 20.05
C ILE A 88 -23.71 -22.55 19.54
N GLU A 89 -23.79 -23.68 18.84
CA GLU A 89 -25.06 -24.20 18.28
C GLU A 89 -25.82 -25.05 19.32
N GLU A 90 -25.10 -25.81 20.16
CA GLU A 90 -25.68 -26.63 21.21
C GLU A 90 -24.68 -26.79 22.36
N GLU A 91 -25.13 -26.56 23.60
CA GLU A 91 -24.31 -26.72 24.81
C GLU A 91 -24.87 -27.85 25.67
N ASN A 92 -24.21 -29.01 25.66
CA ASN A 92 -24.61 -30.16 26.48
C ASN A 92 -23.83 -30.17 27.81
N GLY A 93 -24.43 -29.61 28.86
CA GLY A 93 -24.04 -29.87 30.25
C GLY A 93 -22.99 -28.94 30.88
N PHE A 94 -22.66 -27.80 30.26
CA PHE A 94 -21.69 -26.83 30.78
C PHE A 94 -22.30 -25.50 31.23
N SER A 95 -23.47 -25.52 31.88
CA SER A 95 -23.98 -24.34 32.59
C SER A 95 -23.89 -24.56 34.10
N LYS A 96 -23.08 -23.74 34.77
CA LYS A 96 -23.08 -23.57 36.23
C LYS A 96 -23.71 -22.23 36.56
#